data_AF-A0A521EIY1-F1
#
_entry.id   AF-A0A521EIY1-F1
#
_cell.length_a   1.000
_cell.length_b   1.000
_cell.length_c   1.000
_cell.angle_alpha   90.00
_cell.angle_beta   90.00
_cell.angle_gamma   90.00
#
_symmetry.space_group_name_H-M   'P 1'
#
loop_
_entity.id
_entity.type
_entity.pdbx_description
1 polymer ?
#
loop_
_entity_poly.entity_id
_entity_poly.type
_entity_poly.pdbx_seq_one_letter_code
_entity_poly.pdbx_strand_id
1 'polypeptide(L)'
;MKIFLGSLIGIILTNIFNRLSIANKLNNYRKLILKYNDEIALPKSTAYISDFDKTKFYILNYYSIVFEKNNFNGKSQRTYDTMPMFNSEIYKSIPSEYLFRLFTVRNDYSKFIDIIYSIDYLKENSPLNISTDFTEQVKQHISYKNLKPEETTEHFKNCSFLEENTDLYISKITNYTKRANSLKKELNDINSNLNGHSVYWLFRYVFN
;
A
#
# COMPACT_ATOMS: atom_id res chain seq x y z
N MET A 1 -0.30 -29.56 -53.70
CA MET A 1 -1.37 -29.83 -52.70
C MET A 1 -0.81 -30.25 -51.33
N LYS A 2 0.05 -31.28 -51.22
CA LYS A 2 0.64 -31.72 -49.92
C LYS A 2 1.46 -30.65 -49.19
N ILE A 3 2.27 -29.88 -49.92
CA ILE A 3 3.06 -28.77 -49.36
C ILE A 3 2.15 -27.67 -48.77
N PHE A 4 1.03 -27.40 -49.44
CA PHE A 4 0.06 -26.37 -49.04
C PHE A 4 -0.75 -26.79 -47.79
N LEU A 5 -1.11 -28.08 -47.68
CA LEU A 5 -1.70 -28.62 -46.45
C LEU A 5 -0.72 -28.59 -45.27
N GLY A 6 0.55 -28.94 -45.51
CA GLY A 6 1.59 -28.91 -44.49
C GLY A 6 1.86 -27.50 -43.95
N SER A 7 1.91 -26.48 -44.83
CA SER A 7 2.06 -25.08 -44.42
C SER A 7 0.85 -24.57 -43.64
N LEU A 8 -0.37 -24.95 -44.03
CA LEU A 8 -1.60 -24.58 -43.32
C LEU A 8 -1.64 -25.18 -41.91
N ILE A 9 -1.30 -26.47 -41.78
CA ILE A 9 -1.21 -27.16 -40.48
C ILE A 9 -0.11 -26.52 -39.62
N GLY A 10 1.04 -26.18 -40.21
CA GLY A 10 2.13 -25.49 -39.50
C GLY A 10 1.68 -24.15 -38.91
N ILE A 11 1.01 -23.32 -39.70
CA ILE A 11 0.48 -22.02 -39.24
C ILE A 11 -0.54 -22.20 -38.09
N ILE A 12 -1.44 -23.17 -38.21
CA ILE A 12 -2.43 -23.47 -37.17
C ILE A 12 -1.75 -23.90 -35.87
N LEU A 13 -0.78 -24.80 -35.94
CA LEU A 13 -0.03 -25.29 -34.77
C LEU A 13 0.79 -24.16 -34.11
N THR A 14 1.46 -23.32 -34.90
CA THR A 14 2.20 -22.16 -34.38
C THR A 14 1.27 -21.18 -33.67
N ASN A 15 0.09 -20.92 -34.23
CA ASN A 15 -0.91 -20.04 -33.60
C ASN A 15 -1.43 -20.61 -32.27
N ILE A 16 -1.73 -21.91 -32.21
CA ILE A 16 -2.15 -22.58 -30.97
C ILE A 16 -1.04 -22.53 -29.93
N PHE A 17 0.20 -22.83 -30.33
CA PHE A 17 1.36 -22.78 -29.44
C PHE A 17 1.59 -21.37 -28.87
N ASN A 18 1.51 -20.34 -29.73
CA ASN A 18 1.65 -18.95 -29.30
C ASN A 18 0.56 -18.55 -28.30
N ARG A 19 -0.69 -18.95 -28.53
CA ARG A 19 -1.80 -18.70 -27.60
C ARG A 19 -1.58 -19.40 -26.26
N LEU A 20 -1.14 -20.66 -26.27
CA LEU A 20 -0.80 -21.41 -25.04
C LEU A 20 0.35 -20.74 -24.27
N SER A 21 1.38 -20.28 -24.97
CA SER A 21 2.52 -19.58 -24.36
C SER A 21 2.08 -18.28 -23.68
N ILE A 22 1.26 -17.46 -24.36
CA ILE A 22 0.70 -16.23 -23.80
C ILE A 22 -0.20 -16.53 -22.59
N ALA A 23 -1.10 -17.52 -22.71
CA ALA A 23 -1.98 -17.93 -21.63
C ALA A 23 -1.18 -18.37 -20.40
N ASN A 24 -0.08 -19.11 -20.59
CA ASN A 24 0.80 -19.54 -19.51
C ASN A 24 1.50 -18.36 -18.83
N LYS A 25 2.03 -17.41 -19.60
CA LYS A 25 2.59 -16.17 -19.05
C LYS A 25 1.57 -15.39 -18.22
N LEU A 26 0.36 -15.19 -18.74
CA LEU A 26 -0.74 -14.52 -18.02
C LEU A 26 -1.10 -15.25 -16.73
N ASN A 27 -1.18 -16.59 -16.75
CA ASN A 27 -1.45 -17.37 -15.56
C ASN A 27 -0.32 -17.29 -14.52
N ASN A 28 0.93 -17.18 -14.95
CA ASN A 28 2.06 -16.97 -14.03
C ASN A 28 2.00 -15.59 -13.39
N TYR A 29 1.73 -14.52 -14.15
CA TYR A 29 1.55 -13.17 -13.60
C TYR A 29 0.35 -13.10 -12.65
N ARG A 30 -0.77 -13.76 -12.97
CA ARG A 30 -1.92 -13.92 -12.07
C ARG A 30 -1.50 -14.48 -10.71
N LYS A 31 -0.76 -15.59 -10.71
CA LYS A 31 -0.29 -16.25 -9.49
C LYS A 31 0.65 -15.35 -8.70
N LEU A 32 1.54 -14.63 -9.39
CA LEU A 32 2.46 -13.67 -8.76
C LEU A 32 1.68 -12.57 -8.04
N ILE A 33 0.68 -11.98 -8.70
CA ILE A 33 -0.20 -10.96 -8.12
C ILE A 33 -0.93 -11.52 -6.90
N LEU A 34 -1.62 -12.67 -7.04
CA LEU A 34 -2.33 -13.30 -5.93
C LEU A 34 -1.41 -13.55 -4.73
N LYS A 35 -0.23 -14.14 -4.98
CA LYS A 35 0.75 -14.44 -3.95
C LYS A 35 1.22 -13.17 -3.25
N TYR A 36 1.56 -12.12 -4.01
CA TYR A 36 1.96 -10.84 -3.44
C TYR A 36 0.85 -10.21 -2.59
N ASN A 37 -0.40 -10.27 -3.08
CA ASN A 37 -1.54 -9.72 -2.38
C ASN A 37 -1.77 -10.42 -1.04
N ASP A 38 -1.78 -11.75 -1.05
CA ASP A 38 -2.06 -12.57 0.13
C ASP A 38 -0.92 -12.53 1.16
N GLU A 39 0.33 -12.63 0.71
CA GLU A 39 1.49 -12.73 1.61
C GLU A 39 2.00 -11.36 2.09
N ILE A 40 1.79 -10.30 1.31
CA ILE A 40 2.40 -8.99 1.57
C ILE A 40 1.36 -7.87 1.61
N ALA A 41 0.66 -7.58 0.51
CA ALA A 41 -0.11 -6.34 0.39
C ALA A 41 -1.28 -6.25 1.40
N LEU A 42 -2.06 -7.33 1.56
CA LEU A 42 -3.18 -7.40 2.50
C LEU A 42 -2.73 -7.38 3.97
N PRO A 43 -1.74 -8.20 4.40
CA PRO A 43 -1.19 -8.11 5.75
C PRO A 43 -0.60 -6.73 6.06
N LYS A 44 0.19 -6.17 5.13
CA LYS A 44 0.85 -4.87 5.33
C LYS A 44 -0.16 -3.72 5.37
N SER A 45 -1.17 -3.69 4.51
CA SER A 45 -2.24 -2.67 4.60
C SER A 45 -2.99 -2.75 5.95
N THR A 46 -3.14 -3.94 6.53
CA THR A 46 -3.75 -4.11 7.86
C THR A 46 -2.83 -3.60 8.97
N ALA A 47 -1.53 -3.95 8.91
CA ALA A 47 -0.53 -3.43 9.85
C ALA A 47 -0.42 -1.90 9.80
N TYR A 48 -0.48 -1.32 8.59
CA TYR A 48 -0.46 0.13 8.37
C TYR A 48 -1.58 0.84 9.13
N ILE A 49 -2.81 0.33 9.05
CA ILE A 49 -3.97 0.88 9.79
C ILE A 49 -3.72 0.80 11.30
N SER A 50 -3.27 -0.36 11.79
CA SER A 50 -2.97 -0.56 13.21
C SER A 50 -1.88 0.39 13.73
N ASP A 51 -0.83 0.61 12.93
CA ASP A 51 0.24 1.52 13.28
C ASP A 51 -0.22 2.98 13.25
N PHE A 52 -1.11 3.36 12.33
CA PHE A 52 -1.73 4.69 12.35
C PHE A 52 -2.62 4.92 13.56
N ASP A 53 -3.34 3.90 14.04
CA ASP A 53 -4.10 4.00 15.29
C ASP A 53 -3.17 4.23 16.49
N LYS A 54 -2.01 3.57 16.52
CA LYS A 54 -0.97 3.82 17.54
C LYS A 54 -0.39 5.24 17.44
N THR A 55 -0.15 5.74 16.23
CA THR A 55 0.33 7.12 16.00
C THR A 55 -0.72 8.14 16.42
N LYS A 56 -1.99 7.91 16.09
CA LYS A 56 -3.11 8.75 16.53
C LYS A 56 -3.19 8.82 18.05
N PHE A 57 -3.11 7.67 18.72
CA PHE A 57 -3.05 7.65 20.19
C PHE A 57 -1.86 8.44 20.71
N TYR A 58 -0.67 8.27 20.11
CA TYR A 58 0.52 8.99 20.53
C TYR A 58 0.37 10.51 20.41
N ILE A 59 -0.13 11.00 19.28
CA ILE A 59 -0.33 12.44 19.02
C ILE A 59 -1.36 13.03 19.99
N LEU A 60 -2.51 12.36 20.16
CA LEU A 60 -3.55 12.82 21.10
C LEU A 60 -3.08 12.87 22.55
N ASN A 61 -2.14 12.00 22.93
CA ASN A 61 -1.63 11.89 24.30
C ASN A 61 -0.19 12.40 24.41
N TYR A 62 0.30 13.17 23.43
CA TYR A 62 1.70 13.55 23.33
C TYR A 62 2.19 14.24 24.60
N TYR A 63 1.38 15.19 25.08
CA TYR A 63 1.60 15.91 26.32
C TYR A 63 1.83 14.97 27.52
N SER A 64 0.86 14.10 27.82
CA SER A 64 0.95 13.18 28.95
C SER A 64 2.10 12.17 28.81
N ILE A 65 2.40 11.71 27.59
CA ILE A 65 3.45 10.71 27.35
C ILE A 65 4.85 11.29 27.55
N VAL A 66 5.10 12.49 27.02
CA VAL A 66 6.44 13.10 27.01
C VAL A 66 6.72 13.84 28.32
N PHE A 67 5.73 14.51 28.90
CA PHE A 67 5.96 15.46 29.99
C PHE A 67 5.63 14.92 31.39
N GLU A 68 4.59 14.10 31.57
CA GLU A 68 4.28 13.54 32.91
C GLU A 68 5.26 12.46 33.36
N LYS A 69 5.99 11.83 32.43
CA LYS A 69 6.96 10.75 32.74
C LYS A 69 8.40 11.20 32.94
N ASN A 70 8.69 12.51 32.98
CA ASN A 70 10.07 13.07 33.05
C ASN A 70 11.04 12.44 32.03
N ASN A 71 10.52 11.92 30.91
CA ASN A 71 11.29 11.17 29.92
C ASN A 71 11.28 11.95 28.60
N PHE A 72 11.96 13.09 28.60
CA PHE A 72 12.48 13.71 27.38
C PHE A 72 13.58 12.88 26.71
N ASN A 73 13.92 11.71 27.27
CA ASN A 73 14.67 10.70 26.55
C ASN A 73 13.76 10.13 25.49
N GLY A 74 13.91 10.58 24.24
CA GLY A 74 13.17 10.22 23.02
C GLY A 74 13.16 8.74 22.63
N LYS A 75 12.90 7.84 23.59
CA LYS A 75 12.83 6.39 23.49
C LYS A 75 11.39 5.88 23.39
N SER A 76 10.40 6.76 23.18
CA SER A 76 9.07 6.32 22.75
C SER A 76 9.00 6.10 21.23
N GLN A 77 10.12 5.76 20.58
CA GLN A 77 10.09 5.15 19.26
C GLN A 77 9.40 3.80 19.40
N ARG A 78 8.06 3.84 19.41
CA ARG A 78 7.23 2.69 19.10
C ARG A 78 7.80 2.15 17.79
N THR A 79 8.14 0.87 17.79
CA THR A 79 8.58 0.17 16.59
C THR A 79 7.43 0.17 15.59
N TYR A 80 7.40 1.18 14.74
CA TYR A 80 6.57 1.22 13.54
C TYR A 80 7.20 0.25 12.53
N ASP A 81 6.37 -0.53 11.84
CA ASP A 81 6.87 -1.36 10.74
C ASP A 81 7.43 -0.43 9.66
N THR A 82 8.69 -0.60 9.28
CA THR A 82 9.34 0.21 8.23
C THR A 82 8.86 -0.18 6.82
N MET A 83 8.04 -1.23 6.72
CA MET A 83 7.34 -1.71 5.52
C MET A 83 8.17 -1.76 4.22
N PRO A 84 9.43 -2.23 4.21
CA PRO A 84 10.27 -2.19 3.01
C PRO A 84 9.69 -3.01 1.84
N MET A 85 8.91 -4.06 2.14
CA MET A 85 8.30 -4.95 1.15
C MET A 85 6.91 -4.52 0.66
N PHE A 86 6.31 -3.49 1.27
CA PHE A 86 5.05 -2.91 0.82
C PHE A 86 5.33 -1.89 -0.29
N ASN A 87 5.68 -2.40 -1.47
CA ASN A 87 6.06 -1.60 -2.62
C ASN A 87 5.29 -2.07 -3.86
N SER A 88 4.98 -1.12 -4.74
CA SER A 88 4.25 -1.43 -5.97
C SER A 88 5.17 -1.94 -7.11
N GLU A 89 6.49 -1.99 -6.90
CA GLU A 89 7.48 -2.38 -7.91
C GLU A 89 7.25 -3.80 -8.43
N ILE A 90 6.73 -4.70 -7.59
CA ILE A 90 6.35 -6.05 -8.03
C ILE A 90 5.29 -5.99 -9.15
N TYR A 91 4.31 -5.08 -9.05
CA TYR A 91 3.34 -4.88 -10.12
C TYR A 91 3.95 -4.18 -11.33
N LYS A 92 4.76 -3.14 -11.11
CA LYS A 92 5.41 -2.38 -12.18
C LYS A 92 6.40 -3.22 -13.00
N SER A 93 6.93 -4.30 -12.42
CA SER A 93 7.79 -5.26 -13.11
C SER A 93 7.05 -6.09 -14.18
N ILE A 94 5.72 -6.16 -14.10
CA ILE A 94 4.90 -6.89 -15.09
C ILE A 94 4.65 -5.96 -16.28
N PRO A 95 4.94 -6.39 -17.53
CA PRO A 95 4.72 -5.52 -18.67
C PRO A 95 3.25 -5.13 -18.80
N SER A 96 3.00 -3.85 -19.11
CA SER A 96 1.67 -3.24 -19.13
C SER A 96 0.69 -3.97 -20.04
N GLU A 97 1.16 -4.54 -21.16
CA GLU A 97 0.34 -5.35 -22.07
C GLU A 97 -0.26 -6.60 -21.41
N TYR A 98 0.49 -7.27 -20.52
CA TYR A 98 0.01 -8.46 -19.81
C TYR A 98 -0.92 -8.07 -18.68
N LEU A 99 -0.61 -7.01 -17.95
CA LEU A 99 -1.50 -6.44 -16.94
C LEU A 99 -2.83 -6.03 -17.57
N PHE A 100 -2.77 -5.29 -18.68
CA PHE A 100 -3.95 -4.87 -19.42
C PHE A 100 -4.78 -6.09 -19.79
N ARG A 101 -4.21 -7.11 -20.45
CA ARG A 101 -4.93 -8.36 -20.82
C ARG A 101 -5.50 -9.12 -19.63
N LEU A 102 -4.80 -9.12 -18.49
CA LEU A 102 -5.23 -9.81 -17.28
C LEU A 102 -6.45 -9.15 -16.64
N PHE A 103 -6.54 -7.82 -16.72
CA PHE A 103 -7.57 -7.01 -16.03
C PHE A 103 -8.64 -6.39 -16.97
N THR A 104 -8.44 -6.36 -18.29
CA THR A 104 -9.41 -5.76 -19.24
C THR A 104 -10.68 -6.54 -19.38
N VAL A 105 -10.62 -7.87 -19.25
CA VAL A 105 -11.82 -8.70 -19.42
C VAL A 105 -12.87 -8.43 -18.30
N ARG A 106 -12.58 -7.54 -17.34
CA ARG A 106 -13.45 -7.19 -16.20
C ARG A 106 -13.49 -5.70 -15.82
N ASN A 107 -12.97 -4.78 -16.65
CA ASN A 107 -12.86 -3.34 -16.31
C ASN A 107 -12.11 -3.04 -14.99
N ASP A 108 -11.25 -3.95 -14.54
CA ASP A 108 -10.51 -3.80 -13.27
C ASP A 108 -9.14 -3.15 -13.45
N TYR A 109 -8.76 -2.81 -14.70
CA TYR A 109 -7.44 -2.25 -14.97
C TYR A 109 -7.23 -0.90 -14.29
N SER A 110 -8.23 -0.01 -14.30
CA SER A 110 -8.15 1.27 -13.58
C SER A 110 -7.98 1.07 -12.08
N LYS A 111 -8.76 0.17 -11.47
CA LYS A 111 -8.63 -0.18 -10.05
C LYS A 111 -7.23 -0.72 -9.74
N PHE A 112 -6.66 -1.55 -10.61
CA PHE A 112 -5.31 -2.07 -10.44
C PHE A 112 -4.25 -0.95 -10.48
N ILE A 113 -4.42 0.03 -11.38
CA ILE A 113 -3.57 1.22 -11.41
C ILE A 113 -3.72 2.03 -10.11
N ASP A 114 -4.95 2.22 -9.62
CA ASP A 114 -5.20 2.90 -8.34
C ASP A 114 -4.51 2.20 -7.17
N ILE A 115 -4.51 0.86 -7.14
CA ILE A 115 -3.80 0.05 -6.15
C ILE A 115 -2.29 0.35 -6.16
N ILE A 116 -1.66 0.36 -7.34
CA ILE A 116 -0.23 0.63 -7.51
C ILE A 116 0.13 1.97 -6.88
N TYR A 117 -0.54 3.04 -7.32
CA TYR A 117 -0.26 4.39 -6.83
C TYR A 117 -0.57 4.57 -5.35
N SER A 118 -1.52 3.80 -4.84
CA SER A 118 -1.92 3.92 -3.44
C SER A 118 -0.96 3.21 -2.51
N ILE A 119 -0.34 2.12 -2.93
CA ILE A 119 0.75 1.51 -2.18
C ILE A 119 1.92 2.49 -2.08
N ASP A 120 2.30 3.14 -3.18
CA ASP A 120 3.39 4.13 -3.18
C ASP A 120 3.05 5.32 -2.28
N TYR A 121 1.85 5.89 -2.44
CA TYR A 121 1.37 7.00 -1.63
C TYR A 121 1.37 6.68 -0.13
N LEU A 122 0.85 5.51 0.27
CA LEU A 122 0.82 5.11 1.67
C LEU A 122 2.23 4.85 2.22
N LYS A 123 3.13 4.29 1.41
CA LYS A 123 4.54 4.06 1.79
C LYS A 123 5.27 5.37 2.08
N GLU A 124 5.10 6.38 1.22
CA GLU A 124 5.69 7.71 1.42
C GLU A 124 5.15 8.37 2.70
N ASN A 125 3.85 8.17 2.97
CA ASN A 125 3.15 8.70 4.13
C ASN A 125 3.06 7.66 5.25
N SER A 126 4.19 7.10 5.68
CA SER A 126 4.23 6.07 6.73
C SER A 126 3.88 6.62 8.12
N PRO A 127 3.37 5.78 9.05
CA PRO A 127 3.09 6.19 10.44
C PRO A 127 4.32 6.78 11.15
N LEU A 128 5.51 6.23 10.87
CA LEU A 128 6.78 6.71 11.40
C LEU A 128 7.08 8.13 10.92
N ASN A 129 6.93 8.40 9.63
CA ASN A 129 7.19 9.72 9.04
C ASN A 129 6.26 10.76 9.66
N ILE A 130 4.96 10.46 9.74
CA ILE A 130 3.94 11.34 10.34
C ILE A 130 4.22 11.61 11.82
N SER A 131 4.57 10.58 12.60
CA SER A 131 4.92 10.74 14.02
C SER A 131 6.19 11.58 14.23
N THR A 132 7.18 11.41 13.36
CA THR A 132 8.47 12.13 13.43
C THR A 132 8.28 13.60 13.09
N ASP A 133 7.58 13.88 11.99
CA ASP A 133 7.27 15.24 11.55
C ASP A 133 6.47 16.01 12.60
N PHE A 134 5.42 15.41 13.18
CA PHE A 134 4.67 16.01 14.29
C PHE A 134 5.60 16.38 15.46
N THR A 135 6.44 15.44 15.89
CA THR A 135 7.35 15.64 17.02
C THR A 135 8.34 16.77 16.76
N GLU A 136 8.83 16.87 15.53
CA GLU A 136 9.78 17.90 15.13
C GLU A 136 9.12 19.29 15.11
N GLN A 137 7.90 19.41 14.59
CA GLN A 137 7.12 20.65 14.63
C GLN A 137 6.90 21.14 16.07
N VAL A 138 6.57 20.23 16.99
CA VAL A 138 6.38 20.57 18.40
C VAL A 138 7.70 21.03 19.03
N LYS A 139 8.81 20.35 18.77
CA LYS A 139 10.15 20.77 19.26
C LYS A 139 10.54 22.16 18.75
N GLN A 140 10.34 22.42 17.45
CA GLN A 140 10.65 23.72 16.85
C GLN A 140 9.84 24.84 17.50
N HIS A 141 8.57 24.59 17.81
CA HIS A 141 7.74 25.56 18.53
C HIS A 141 8.26 25.85 19.95
N ILE A 142 8.67 24.82 20.71
CA ILE A 142 9.27 24.98 22.04
C ILE A 142 10.54 25.84 21.94
N SER A 143 11.41 25.53 20.98
CA SER A 143 12.64 26.28 20.74
C SER A 143 12.36 27.72 20.34
N TYR A 144 11.38 27.97 19.47
CA TYR A 144 10.96 29.32 19.06
C TYR A 144 10.43 30.14 20.24
N LYS A 145 9.71 29.50 21.17
CA LYS A 145 9.19 30.15 22.38
C LYS A 145 10.24 30.32 23.48
N ASN A 146 11.46 29.80 23.30
CA ASN A 146 12.54 29.82 24.29
C ASN A 146 12.12 29.30 25.67
N LEU A 147 11.22 28.31 25.70
CA LEU A 147 10.70 27.77 26.96
C LEU A 147 11.75 26.92 27.65
N LYS A 148 11.89 27.07 28.96
CA LYS A 148 12.66 26.12 29.76
C LYS A 148 11.90 24.78 29.84
N PRO A 149 12.60 23.65 30.02
CA PRO A 149 11.95 22.34 30.16
C PRO A 149 10.85 22.32 31.23
N GLU A 150 11.07 23.02 32.35
CA GLU A 150 10.15 23.15 33.48
C GLU A 150 8.85 23.90 33.13
N GLU A 151 8.92 24.87 32.21
CA GLU A 151 7.81 25.75 31.80
C GLU A 151 6.99 25.13 30.66
N THR A 152 7.57 24.15 29.97
CA THR A 152 7.02 23.56 28.76
C THR A 152 5.71 22.82 29.03
N THR A 153 5.62 22.17 30.19
CA THR A 153 4.42 21.43 30.63
C THR A 153 3.22 22.36 30.82
N GLU A 154 3.40 23.49 31.49
CA GLU A 154 2.28 24.42 31.72
C GLU A 154 1.86 25.13 30.42
N HIS A 155 2.83 25.49 29.58
CA HIS A 155 2.57 26.10 28.27
C HIS A 155 1.67 25.23 27.40
N PHE A 156 1.93 23.92 27.32
CA PHE A 156 1.18 23.03 26.44
C PHE A 156 -0.27 22.79 26.82
N LYS A 157 -0.66 22.98 28.09
CA LYS A 157 -2.06 22.81 28.52
C LYS A 157 -3.02 23.76 27.79
N ASN A 158 -2.55 24.94 27.40
CA ASN A 158 -3.35 25.98 26.75
C ASN A 158 -2.71 26.46 25.44
N CYS A 159 -1.87 25.64 24.80
CA CYS A 159 -1.14 26.03 23.60
C CYS A 159 -1.98 25.83 22.34
N SER A 160 -2.49 26.91 21.75
CA SER A 160 -3.26 26.87 20.50
C SER A 160 -2.51 26.18 19.36
N PHE A 161 -1.19 26.40 19.25
CA PHE A 161 -0.36 25.71 18.26
C PHE A 161 -0.42 24.18 18.41
N LEU A 162 -0.34 23.66 19.65
CA LEU A 162 -0.36 22.22 19.86
C LEU A 162 -1.74 21.63 19.52
N GLU A 163 -2.81 22.35 19.85
CA GLU A 163 -4.19 21.97 19.50
C GLU A 163 -4.38 21.92 17.98
N GLU A 164 -4.05 23.01 17.28
CA GLU A 164 -4.15 23.10 15.82
C GLU A 164 -3.27 22.05 15.13
N ASN A 165 -2.04 21.85 15.61
CA ASN A 165 -1.12 20.87 15.04
C ASN A 165 -1.60 19.43 15.30
N THR A 166 -2.18 19.16 16.48
CA THR A 166 -2.80 17.87 16.78
C THR A 166 -3.94 17.59 15.80
N ASP A 167 -4.87 18.53 15.64
CA ASP A 167 -6.03 18.38 14.75
C ASP A 167 -5.62 18.15 13.30
N LEU A 168 -4.62 18.92 12.82
CA LEU A 168 -4.07 18.75 11.47
C LEU A 168 -3.56 17.32 11.25
N TYR A 169 -2.76 16.80 12.17
CA TYR A 169 -2.19 15.47 12.02
C TYR A 169 -3.23 14.36 12.22
N ILE A 170 -4.22 14.54 13.10
CA ILE A 170 -5.35 13.61 13.21
C ILE A 170 -6.17 13.56 11.91
N SER A 171 -6.39 14.70 11.26
CA SER A 171 -7.03 14.76 9.95
C SER A 171 -6.23 14.02 8.88
N LYS A 172 -4.91 14.25 8.81
CA LYS A 172 -4.00 13.50 7.91
C LYS A 172 -4.09 11.99 8.14
N ILE A 173 -3.97 11.54 9.39
CA ILE A 173 -4.06 10.13 9.77
C ILE A 173 -5.39 9.53 9.32
N THR A 174 -6.49 10.24 9.56
CA THR A 174 -7.83 9.78 9.16
C THR A 174 -7.91 9.56 7.64
N ASN A 175 -7.34 10.45 6.84
CA ASN A 175 -7.30 10.32 5.38
C ASN A 175 -6.43 9.13 4.93
N TYR A 176 -5.24 8.94 5.52
CA TYR A 176 -4.37 7.81 5.20
C TYR A 176 -5.02 6.48 5.57
N THR A 177 -5.61 6.37 6.76
CA THR A 177 -6.36 5.18 7.20
C THR A 177 -7.56 4.90 6.29
N LYS A 178 -8.29 5.93 5.85
CA LYS A 178 -9.39 5.76 4.89
C LYS A 178 -8.89 5.20 3.56
N ARG A 179 -7.78 5.73 3.03
CA ARG A 179 -7.20 5.23 1.78
C ARG A 179 -6.71 3.78 1.92
N ALA A 180 -6.03 3.45 3.02
CA ALA A 180 -5.56 2.10 3.31
C ALA A 180 -6.71 1.07 3.40
N ASN A 181 -7.84 1.45 4.01
CA ASN A 181 -9.05 0.62 4.02
C ASN A 181 -9.63 0.39 2.61
N SER A 182 -9.70 1.45 1.79
CA SER A 182 -10.15 1.32 0.40
C SER A 182 -9.20 0.42 -0.41
N LEU A 183 -7.89 0.58 -0.24
CA LEU A 183 -6.87 -0.26 -0.88
C LEU A 183 -7.06 -1.73 -0.50
N LYS A 184 -7.29 -2.02 0.78
CA LYS A 184 -7.56 -3.39 1.25
C LYS A 184 -8.79 -4.00 0.57
N LYS A 185 -9.86 -3.21 0.40
CA LYS A 185 -11.06 -3.64 -0.33
C LYS A 185 -10.75 -3.93 -1.80
N GLU A 186 -10.04 -3.01 -2.46
CA GLU A 186 -9.64 -3.17 -3.86
C GLU A 186 -8.75 -4.41 -4.08
N LEU A 187 -7.80 -4.67 -3.17
CA LEU A 187 -6.96 -5.87 -3.19
C LEU A 187 -7.79 -7.16 -3.04
N ASN A 188 -8.76 -7.19 -2.13
CA ASN A 188 -9.67 -8.33 -1.97
C ASN A 188 -10.54 -8.55 -3.22
N ASP A 189 -11.07 -7.48 -3.81
CA ASP A 189 -11.86 -7.56 -5.04
C ASP A 189 -11.02 -8.12 -6.19
N ILE A 190 -9.77 -7.67 -6.34
CA ILE A 190 -8.83 -8.22 -7.32
C ILE A 190 -8.53 -9.70 -7.05
N ASN A 191 -8.26 -10.07 -5.80
CA ASN A 191 -7.98 -11.46 -5.47
C ASN A 191 -9.17 -12.36 -5.81
N SER A 192 -10.38 -11.95 -5.43
CA SER A 192 -11.61 -12.66 -5.78
C SER A 192 -11.76 -12.83 -7.30
N ASN A 193 -11.45 -11.78 -8.07
CA ASN A 193 -11.55 -11.79 -9.53
C ASN A 193 -10.47 -12.66 -10.22
N LEU A 194 -9.27 -12.71 -9.65
CA LEU A 194 -8.14 -13.48 -10.18
C LEU A 194 -8.12 -14.92 -9.66
N ASN A 195 -8.88 -15.26 -8.63
CA ASN A 195 -8.90 -16.60 -8.06
C ASN A 195 -9.42 -17.65 -9.07
N GLY A 196 -9.11 -18.92 -8.82
CA GLY A 196 -9.58 -20.06 -9.58
C GLY A 196 -8.46 -20.94 -10.14
N HIS A 197 -8.84 -22.13 -10.63
CA HIS A 197 -7.88 -23.13 -11.10
C HIS A 197 -7.10 -22.65 -12.33
N SER A 198 -5.80 -22.95 -12.35
CA SER A 198 -4.90 -22.61 -13.46
C SER A 198 -5.38 -23.17 -14.80
N VAL A 199 -5.93 -24.38 -14.79
CA VAL A 199 -6.42 -25.05 -16.00
C VAL A 199 -7.54 -24.22 -16.64
N TYR A 200 -8.57 -23.84 -15.88
CA TYR A 200 -9.66 -23.00 -16.37
C TYR A 200 -9.17 -21.65 -16.91
N TRP A 201 -8.22 -21.03 -16.21
CA TRP A 201 -7.63 -19.76 -16.64
C TRP A 201 -6.85 -19.87 -17.96
N LEU A 202 -6.13 -20.98 -18.18
CA LEU A 202 -5.44 -21.23 -19.44
C LEU A 202 -6.44 -21.42 -20.59
N PHE A 203 -7.48 -22.24 -20.39
CA PHE A 203 -8.53 -22.45 -21.40
C PHE A 203 -9.20 -21.12 -21.79
N ARG A 204 -9.45 -20.22 -20.84
CA ARG A 204 -10.04 -18.90 -21.10
C ARG A 204 -9.22 -18.04 -22.08
N TYR A 205 -7.91 -18.18 -22.18
CA TYR A 205 -7.09 -17.36 -23.08
C TYR A 205 -6.70 -18.06 -24.38
N VAL A 206 -6.90 -19.38 -24.45
CA VAL A 206 -6.63 -20.15 -25.67
C VAL A 206 -7.83 -20.13 -26.61
N PHE A 207 -9.04 -20.19 -26.04
CA PHE A 207 -10.30 -20.38 -26.77
C PHE A 207 -11.19 -19.14 -26.85
N ASN A 208 -10.80 -18.04 -26.20
CA ASN A 208 -11.48 -16.75 -26.16
C ASN A 208 -10.51 -15.68 -26.66
#